data_AF-A0A497FAH4-F1
#
_entry.id   AF-A0A497FAH4-F1
#
_cell.length_a   1.000
_cell.length_b   1.000
_cell.length_c   1.000
_cell.angle_alpha   90.00
_cell.angle_beta   90.00
_cell.angle_gamma   90.00
#
_symmetry.space_group_name_H-M   'P 1'
#
loop_
_entity.id
_entity.type
_entity.pdbx_description
1 polymer ?
#
loop_
_entity_poly.entity_id
_entity_poly.type
_entity_poly.pdbx_seq_one_letter_code
_entity_poly.pdbx_strand_id
1 'polypeptide(L)'
;MAKYYMLRRPTGQARWDYFLLYVGAKLKKFYVGTYYIPKYRVLAPVFKPSPGTPLDLRALVEVPSDILENSYRMICIECGWCCERDSGAFALENEVRDLPLHLVDRPLDWKWVDTVIGPVKVYRLDLGPGGRCVFYSDGRCLVPRDRKPIICLIHYCSLYAEMRGRKFIKVGVRRVGGQYEPIYREVSDEEFELIKNRVLSRRRGSR
;
A
#
# COMPACT_ATOMS: atom_id res chain seq x y z
N MET A 1 -11.30 -3.95 -24.04
CA MET A 1 -9.97 -3.84 -23.39
C MET A 1 -10.16 -3.72 -21.88
N ALA A 2 -9.29 -4.33 -21.07
CA ALA A 2 -9.34 -4.18 -19.62
C ALA A 2 -8.95 -2.75 -19.21
N LYS A 3 -9.75 -2.13 -18.34
CA LYS A 3 -9.60 -0.75 -17.86
C LYS A 3 -8.86 -0.70 -16.52
N TYR A 4 -8.19 0.41 -16.24
CA TYR A 4 -7.58 0.66 -14.93
C TYR A 4 -8.53 1.42 -14.03
N TYR A 5 -8.54 1.08 -12.75
CA TYR A 5 -9.32 1.77 -11.73
C TYR A 5 -8.44 2.08 -10.53
N MET A 6 -8.53 3.31 -10.01
CA MET A 6 -7.90 3.69 -8.74
C MET A 6 -8.93 3.80 -7.62
N LEU A 7 -8.50 3.56 -6.39
CA LEU A 7 -9.32 3.92 -5.23
C LEU A 7 -9.44 5.44 -5.13
N ARG A 8 -10.61 5.91 -4.70
CA ARG A 8 -10.81 7.31 -4.32
C ARG A 8 -9.94 7.67 -3.12
N ARG A 9 -9.78 8.98 -2.91
CA ARG A 9 -9.02 9.50 -1.79
C ARG A 9 -9.68 9.13 -0.46
N PRO A 10 -8.89 8.76 0.56
CA PRO A 10 -9.40 8.69 1.92
C PRO A 10 -9.82 10.09 2.38
N THR A 11 -10.74 10.14 3.33
CA THR A 11 -11.27 11.38 3.92
C THR A 11 -10.78 11.58 5.35
N GLY A 12 -10.13 10.58 5.95
CA GLY A 12 -9.83 10.53 7.38
C GLY A 12 -11.01 10.02 8.22
N GLN A 13 -12.19 9.84 7.63
CA GLN A 13 -13.33 9.26 8.31
C GLN A 13 -13.27 7.74 8.21
N ALA A 14 -13.21 7.05 9.36
CA ALA A 14 -13.10 5.60 9.42
C ALA A 14 -14.16 4.89 8.56
N ARG A 15 -15.42 5.34 8.58
CA ARG A 15 -16.51 4.76 7.78
C ARG A 15 -16.21 4.70 6.29
N TRP A 16 -15.60 5.76 5.75
CA TRP A 16 -15.24 5.86 4.34
C TRP A 16 -13.93 5.13 4.04
N ASP A 17 -12.91 5.34 4.87
CA ASP A 17 -11.58 4.82 4.61
C ASP A 17 -11.55 3.28 4.69
N TYR A 18 -12.26 2.69 5.67
CA TYR A 18 -12.43 1.23 5.73
C TYR A 18 -13.30 0.68 4.59
N PHE A 19 -14.27 1.46 4.09
CA PHE A 19 -15.02 1.09 2.90
C PHE A 19 -14.12 1.02 1.66
N LEU A 20 -13.25 2.01 1.45
CA LEU A 20 -12.26 2.00 0.35
C LEU A 20 -11.35 0.78 0.44
N LEU A 21 -10.83 0.49 1.64
CA LEU A 21 -9.97 -0.66 1.88
C LEU A 21 -10.70 -1.97 1.64
N TYR A 22 -11.96 -2.09 2.05
CA TYR A 22 -12.77 -3.28 1.80
C TYR A 22 -12.98 -3.53 0.30
N VAL A 23 -13.27 -2.49 -0.48
CA VAL A 23 -13.34 -2.61 -1.94
C VAL A 23 -11.98 -2.99 -2.53
N GLY A 24 -10.90 -2.37 -2.05
CA GLY A 24 -9.54 -2.71 -2.44
C GLY A 24 -9.17 -4.16 -2.16
N ALA A 25 -9.56 -4.70 -0.99
CA ALA A 25 -9.32 -6.09 -0.60
C ALA A 25 -10.03 -7.07 -1.56
N LYS A 26 -11.27 -6.77 -1.98
CA LYS A 26 -11.99 -7.58 -2.98
C LYS A 26 -11.30 -7.59 -4.34
N LEU A 27 -10.63 -6.50 -4.71
CA LEU A 27 -9.91 -6.36 -5.97
C LEU A 27 -8.42 -6.70 -5.87
N LYS A 28 -7.93 -7.14 -4.70
CA LYS A 28 -6.51 -7.37 -4.40
C LYS A 28 -5.77 -8.20 -5.47
N LYS A 29 -6.41 -9.25 -6.00
CA LYS A 29 -5.84 -10.09 -7.06
C LYS A 29 -5.56 -9.37 -8.38
N PHE A 30 -6.21 -8.22 -8.62
CA PHE A 30 -6.05 -7.38 -9.80
C PHE A 30 -5.17 -6.16 -9.54
N TYR A 31 -4.54 -6.07 -8.38
CA TYR A 31 -3.69 -4.95 -8.00
C TYR A 31 -2.43 -4.90 -8.87
N VAL A 32 -2.18 -3.75 -9.53
CA VAL A 32 -1.04 -3.56 -10.44
C VAL A 32 0.04 -2.64 -9.89
N GLY A 33 -0.25 -1.95 -8.80
CA GLY A 33 0.69 -1.05 -8.12
C GLY A 33 0.00 0.16 -7.51
N THR A 34 0.73 0.88 -6.68
CA THR A 34 0.32 2.17 -6.13
C THR A 34 1.06 3.24 -6.91
N TYR A 35 0.34 4.25 -7.38
CA TYR A 35 0.87 5.26 -8.28
C TYR A 35 0.71 6.63 -7.66
N TYR A 36 1.76 7.45 -7.73
CA TYR A 36 1.59 8.89 -7.66
C TYR A 36 1.23 9.37 -9.07
N ILE A 37 0.00 9.86 -9.23
CA ILE A 37 -0.57 10.33 -10.50
C ILE A 37 -0.52 11.86 -10.53
N PRO A 38 0.44 12.48 -11.24
CA PRO A 38 0.66 13.94 -11.15
C PRO A 38 -0.55 14.76 -11.59
N LYS A 39 -1.23 14.32 -12.67
CA LYS A 39 -2.45 14.98 -13.20
C LYS A 39 -3.54 15.16 -12.14
N TYR A 40 -3.67 14.19 -11.24
CA TYR A 40 -4.67 14.19 -10.17
C TYR A 40 -4.08 14.51 -8.80
N ARG A 41 -2.76 14.77 -8.69
CA ARG A 41 -2.03 15.04 -7.45
C ARG A 41 -2.36 14.03 -6.34
N VAL A 42 -2.40 12.75 -6.67
CA VAL A 42 -2.86 11.70 -5.75
C VAL A 42 -1.91 10.51 -5.75
N LEU A 43 -1.65 9.97 -4.56
CA LEU A 43 -1.06 8.64 -4.38
C LEU A 43 -2.22 7.65 -4.20
N ALA A 44 -2.43 6.76 -5.16
CA ALA A 44 -3.57 5.86 -5.16
C ALA A 44 -3.19 4.44 -5.60
N PRO A 45 -3.76 3.41 -4.96
CA PRO A 45 -3.70 2.02 -5.44
C PRO A 45 -4.49 1.88 -6.74
N VAL A 46 -3.92 1.17 -7.70
CA VAL A 46 -4.51 0.94 -9.03
C VAL A 46 -4.72 -0.56 -9.26
N PHE A 47 -5.85 -0.88 -9.87
CA PHE A 47 -6.30 -2.22 -10.18
C PHE A 47 -6.63 -2.34 -11.66
N LYS A 48 -6.39 -3.52 -12.25
CA LYS A 48 -6.73 -3.86 -13.64
C LYS A 48 -7.65 -5.09 -13.67
N PRO A 49 -8.93 -4.95 -13.26
CA PRO A 49 -9.88 -6.05 -13.23
C PRO A 49 -10.18 -6.59 -14.63
N SER A 50 -10.44 -7.90 -14.72
CA SER A 50 -10.91 -8.53 -15.96
C SER A 50 -12.31 -8.02 -16.34
N PRO A 51 -12.68 -7.97 -17.63
CA PRO A 51 -14.04 -7.66 -18.06
C PRO A 51 -15.08 -8.50 -17.31
N GLY A 52 -16.19 -7.88 -16.90
CA GLY A 52 -17.25 -8.54 -16.13
C GLY A 52 -17.02 -8.63 -14.61
N THR A 53 -15.85 -8.22 -14.10
CA THR A 53 -15.63 -8.11 -12.65
C THR A 53 -16.57 -7.05 -12.05
N PRO A 54 -17.36 -7.36 -11.00
CA PRO A 54 -18.19 -6.36 -10.32
C PRO A 54 -17.34 -5.26 -9.68
N LEU A 55 -17.70 -4.00 -9.91
CA LEU A 55 -16.98 -2.82 -9.40
C LEU A 55 -17.91 -1.92 -8.57
N ASP A 56 -17.41 -1.41 -7.45
CA ASP A 56 -18.10 -0.38 -6.66
C ASP A 56 -17.57 1.00 -7.04
N LEU A 57 -18.28 1.68 -7.95
CA LEU A 57 -17.88 3.00 -8.48
C LEU A 57 -18.00 4.13 -7.44
N ARG A 58 -18.59 3.87 -6.27
CA ARG A 58 -18.51 4.80 -5.14
C ARG A 58 -17.07 4.86 -4.64
N ALA A 59 -16.37 3.73 -4.57
CA ALA A 59 -14.98 3.66 -4.11
C ALA A 59 -13.95 3.81 -5.24
N LEU A 60 -14.33 3.59 -6.50
CA LEU A 60 -13.41 3.48 -7.63
C LEU A 60 -13.59 4.61 -8.66
N VAL A 61 -12.50 4.97 -9.32
CA VAL A 61 -12.48 5.91 -10.45
C VAL A 61 -11.67 5.29 -11.58
N GLU A 62 -12.21 5.30 -12.80
CA GLU A 62 -11.49 4.85 -14.00
C GLU A 62 -10.30 5.79 -14.28
N VAL A 63 -9.15 5.20 -14.59
CA VAL A 63 -7.93 5.93 -14.95
C VAL A 63 -7.54 5.55 -16.38
N PRO A 64 -7.41 6.54 -17.29
CA PRO A 64 -6.92 6.28 -18.64
C PRO A 64 -5.48 5.73 -18.63
N SER A 65 -5.18 4.81 -19.55
CA SER A 65 -3.87 4.16 -19.64
C SER A 65 -2.72 5.15 -19.88
N ASP A 66 -2.94 6.15 -20.73
CA ASP A 66 -1.98 7.21 -21.04
C ASP A 66 -1.61 8.03 -19.79
N ILE A 67 -2.56 8.26 -18.89
CA ILE A 67 -2.30 8.93 -17.61
C ILE A 67 -1.45 8.04 -16.71
N LEU A 68 -1.75 6.74 -16.66
CA LEU A 68 -1.04 5.80 -15.81
C LEU A 68 0.41 5.55 -16.30
N GLU A 69 0.63 5.48 -17.61
CA GLU A 69 1.95 5.35 -18.23
C GLU A 69 2.86 6.54 -17.96
N ASN A 70 2.28 7.72 -17.70
CA ASN A 70 2.99 8.95 -17.34
C ASN A 70 2.95 9.23 -15.82
N SER A 71 2.67 8.19 -15.02
CA SER A 71 2.63 8.27 -13.56
C SER A 71 3.76 7.48 -12.91
N TYR A 72 4.10 7.84 -11.67
CA TYR A 72 5.15 7.19 -10.90
C TYR A 72 4.58 5.98 -10.17
N ARG A 73 4.96 4.76 -10.57
CA ARG A 73 4.63 3.53 -9.83
C ARG A 73 5.58 3.38 -8.65
N MET A 74 5.04 3.28 -7.44
CA MET A 74 5.85 3.14 -6.22
C MET A 74 6.54 1.78 -6.16
N ILE A 75 7.77 1.76 -5.66
CA ILE A 75 8.58 0.56 -5.46
C ILE A 75 8.78 0.35 -3.95
N CYS A 76 8.40 -0.82 -3.45
CA CYS A 76 8.78 -1.26 -2.11
C CYS A 76 10.14 -1.94 -2.19
N ILE A 77 11.14 -1.43 -1.47
CA ILE A 77 12.46 -2.05 -1.35
C ILE A 77 12.55 -3.05 -0.19
N GLU A 78 11.40 -3.44 0.37
CA GLU A 78 11.27 -4.43 1.44
C GLU A 78 12.09 -4.07 2.70
N CYS A 79 12.21 -2.76 2.97
CA CYS A 79 12.90 -2.25 4.16
C CYS A 79 12.14 -2.51 5.47
N GLY A 80 10.96 -3.12 5.46
CA GLY A 80 10.18 -3.57 6.62
C GLY A 80 9.84 -2.55 7.71
N TRP A 81 10.17 -1.27 7.55
CA TRP A 81 9.83 -0.21 8.51
C TRP A 81 8.33 -0.09 8.76
N CYS A 82 7.50 -0.31 7.73
CA CYS A 82 6.04 -0.33 7.87
C CYS A 82 5.52 -1.43 8.81
N CYS A 83 6.35 -2.40 9.19
CA CYS A 83 5.98 -3.51 10.07
C CYS A 83 6.63 -3.45 11.46
N GLU A 84 7.66 -2.62 11.65
CA GLU A 84 8.62 -2.78 12.76
C GLU A 84 8.17 -2.13 14.06
N ARG A 85 7.64 -0.92 14.01
CA ARG A 85 7.20 -0.17 15.19
C ARG A 85 6.00 0.69 14.82
N ASP A 86 5.05 0.80 15.74
CA ASP A 86 3.82 1.58 15.57
C ASP A 86 3.17 1.30 14.21
N SER A 87 3.20 0.02 13.78
CA SER A 87 2.93 -0.38 12.40
C SER A 87 1.50 -0.06 11.97
N GLY A 88 0.57 0.00 12.93
CA GLY A 88 -0.86 0.14 12.67
C GLY A 88 -1.39 -0.94 11.73
N ALA A 89 -0.69 -2.07 11.63
CA ALA A 89 -1.03 -3.13 10.70
C ALA A 89 -2.33 -3.80 11.11
N PHE A 90 -3.20 -4.06 10.14
CA PHE A 90 -4.47 -4.76 10.34
C PHE A 90 -4.83 -5.60 9.11
N ALA A 91 -5.82 -6.46 9.26
CA ALA A 91 -6.45 -7.19 8.17
C ALA A 91 -7.98 -7.10 8.27
N LEU A 92 -8.66 -7.08 7.13
CA LEU A 92 -10.11 -7.23 7.09
C LEU A 92 -10.47 -8.71 7.20
N GLU A 93 -11.67 -9.02 7.70
CA GLU A 93 -12.14 -10.40 7.87
C GLU A 93 -11.96 -11.29 6.63
N ASN A 94 -12.24 -10.76 5.45
CA ASN A 94 -12.11 -11.48 4.18
C ASN A 94 -10.65 -11.75 3.78
N GLU A 95 -9.67 -11.17 4.47
CA GLU A 95 -8.24 -11.33 4.22
C GLU A 95 -7.56 -12.21 5.27
N VAL A 96 -8.14 -12.31 6.48
CA VAL A 96 -7.56 -13.09 7.59
C VAL A 96 -7.38 -14.56 7.24
N ARG A 97 -8.29 -15.11 6.43
CA ARG A 97 -8.25 -16.52 5.99
C ARG A 97 -7.00 -16.86 5.16
N ASP A 98 -6.40 -15.86 4.51
CA ASP A 98 -5.19 -16.04 3.70
C ASP A 98 -3.91 -15.96 4.55
N LEU A 99 -4.00 -15.49 5.80
CA LEU A 99 -2.84 -15.25 6.65
C LEU A 99 -2.26 -16.54 7.22
N PRO A 100 -0.93 -16.61 7.43
CA PRO A 100 -0.28 -17.76 8.06
C PRO A 100 -0.51 -17.75 9.58
N LEU A 101 -1.76 -17.92 10.03
CA LEU A 101 -2.15 -17.80 11.44
C LEU A 101 -1.43 -18.79 12.37
N HIS A 102 -0.93 -19.91 11.84
CA HIS A 102 -0.10 -20.87 12.57
C HIS A 102 1.23 -20.29 13.07
N LEU A 103 1.66 -19.13 12.55
CA LEU A 103 2.85 -18.40 13.01
C LEU A 103 2.56 -17.45 14.17
N VAL A 104 1.30 -17.37 14.63
CA VAL A 104 0.88 -16.46 15.69
C VAL A 104 0.48 -17.28 16.90
N ASP A 105 1.21 -17.12 18.01
CA ASP A 105 1.00 -17.89 19.24
C ASP A 105 -0.23 -17.45 20.07
N ARG A 106 -1.04 -16.52 19.53
CA ARG A 106 -2.21 -15.96 20.21
C ARG A 106 -3.33 -15.64 19.21
N PRO A 107 -4.59 -15.63 19.66
CA PRO A 107 -5.70 -15.09 18.86
C PRO A 107 -5.46 -13.63 18.49
N LEU A 108 -5.90 -13.24 17.30
CA LEU A 108 -5.85 -11.84 16.85
C LEU A 108 -6.98 -11.03 17.49
N ASP A 109 -6.65 -9.91 18.13
CA ASP A 109 -7.63 -8.92 18.57
C ASP A 109 -8.39 -8.36 17.37
N TRP A 110 -9.67 -8.03 17.58
CA TRP A 110 -10.51 -7.49 16.53
C TRP A 110 -11.53 -6.49 17.06
N LYS A 111 -12.06 -5.66 16.15
CA LYS A 111 -13.17 -4.75 16.40
C LYS A 111 -14.11 -4.69 15.20
N TRP A 112 -15.36 -4.32 15.45
CA TRP A 112 -16.28 -3.92 14.39
C TRP A 112 -16.03 -2.47 14.00
N VAL A 113 -16.10 -2.20 12.70
CA VAL A 113 -16.06 -0.84 12.14
C VAL A 113 -17.26 -0.68 11.21
N ASP A 114 -18.11 0.30 11.49
CA ASP A 114 -19.23 0.63 10.61
C ASP A 114 -18.71 1.29 9.33
N THR A 115 -19.07 0.72 8.18
CA THR A 115 -18.68 1.24 6.87
C THR A 115 -19.91 1.62 6.04
N VAL A 116 -19.69 2.16 4.84
CA VAL A 116 -20.76 2.50 3.88
C VAL A 116 -21.64 1.31 3.50
N ILE A 117 -21.10 0.09 3.58
CA ILE A 117 -21.77 -1.16 3.16
C ILE A 117 -22.20 -2.04 4.35
N GLY A 118 -22.14 -1.50 5.57
CA GLY A 118 -22.40 -2.25 6.81
C GLY A 118 -21.14 -2.47 7.65
N PRO A 119 -21.28 -3.11 8.82
CA PRO A 119 -20.17 -3.36 9.72
C PRO A 119 -19.17 -4.36 9.12
N VAL A 120 -17.89 -4.04 9.24
CA VAL A 120 -16.78 -4.90 8.80
C VAL A 120 -15.90 -5.21 10.01
N LYS A 121 -15.52 -6.48 10.15
CA LYS A 121 -14.63 -6.92 11.22
C LYS A 121 -13.18 -6.71 10.83
N VAL A 122 -12.45 -6.01 11.68
CA VAL A 122 -11.06 -5.59 11.47
C VAL A 122 -10.19 -6.22 12.55
N TYR A 123 -9.19 -6.98 12.12
CA TYR A 123 -8.25 -7.70 12.98
C TYR A 123 -6.95 -6.94 13.08
N ARG A 124 -6.48 -6.73 14.31
CA ARG A 124 -5.20 -6.09 14.58
C ARG A 124 -4.06 -7.06 14.30
N LEU A 125 -3.03 -6.57 13.61
CA LEU A 125 -1.78 -7.28 13.39
C LEU A 125 -0.62 -6.62 14.15
N ASP A 126 -0.81 -5.43 14.69
CA ASP A 126 0.17 -4.62 15.44
C ASP A 126 0.29 -5.03 16.92
N LEU A 127 0.27 -6.32 17.22
CA LEU A 127 0.20 -6.85 18.60
C LEU A 127 1.57 -7.18 19.22
N GLY A 128 2.66 -6.99 18.47
CA GLY A 128 4.01 -7.18 18.95
C GLY A 128 4.50 -6.02 19.84
N PRO A 129 5.64 -6.17 20.52
CA PRO A 129 6.24 -5.11 21.33
C PRO A 129 6.39 -3.81 20.54
N GLY A 130 5.98 -2.67 21.12
CA GLY A 130 6.06 -1.36 20.46
C GLY A 130 5.15 -1.20 19.23
N GLY A 131 4.03 -1.93 19.15
CA GLY A 131 3.11 -1.87 18.00
C GLY A 131 3.63 -2.56 16.74
N ARG A 132 4.60 -3.47 16.90
CA ARG A 132 5.18 -4.25 15.81
C ARG A 132 4.15 -5.22 15.22
N CYS A 133 4.22 -5.45 13.91
CA CYS A 133 3.40 -6.45 13.25
C CYS A 133 3.75 -7.87 13.75
N VAL A 134 2.75 -8.69 14.07
CA VAL A 134 2.91 -10.07 14.54
C VAL A 134 3.60 -10.97 13.52
N PHE A 135 3.48 -10.66 12.23
CA PHE A 135 4.15 -11.41 11.16
C PHE A 135 5.52 -10.85 10.79
N TYR A 136 6.07 -9.92 11.57
CA TYR A 136 7.39 -9.37 11.33
C TYR A 136 8.42 -9.97 12.28
N SER A 137 9.35 -10.73 11.71
CA SER A 137 10.44 -11.40 12.42
C SER A 137 11.76 -11.22 11.68
N ASP A 138 12.85 -11.09 12.42
CA ASP A 138 14.24 -11.04 11.93
C ASP A 138 14.52 -9.98 10.85
N GLY A 139 13.65 -8.99 10.68
CA GLY A 139 13.77 -7.95 9.64
C GLY A 139 12.95 -8.14 8.40
N ARG A 140 12.10 -9.15 8.37
CA ARG A 140 11.28 -9.45 7.21
C ARG A 140 9.84 -9.72 7.61
N CYS A 141 8.96 -9.46 6.67
CA CYS A 141 7.57 -9.88 6.77
C CYS A 141 7.49 -11.36 6.38
N LEU A 142 6.87 -12.17 7.23
CA LEU A 142 6.65 -13.60 7.00
C LEU A 142 5.41 -13.89 6.14
N VAL A 143 4.58 -12.87 5.83
CA VAL A 143 3.41 -13.04 4.97
C VAL A 143 3.83 -12.99 3.50
N PRO A 144 3.58 -14.06 2.71
CA PRO A 144 3.80 -14.06 1.27
C PRO A 144 3.03 -12.92 0.58
N ARG A 145 3.60 -12.35 -0.48
CA ARG A 145 3.08 -11.13 -1.13
C ARG A 145 1.62 -11.27 -1.60
N ASP A 146 1.25 -12.41 -2.17
CA ASP A 146 -0.09 -12.75 -2.64
C ASP A 146 -1.13 -12.85 -1.51
N ARG A 147 -0.67 -13.15 -0.29
CA ARG A 147 -1.50 -13.29 0.92
C ARG A 147 -1.54 -12.03 1.79
N LYS A 148 -0.71 -11.02 1.49
CA LYS A 148 -0.68 -9.79 2.29
C LYS A 148 -2.06 -9.11 2.31
N PRO A 149 -2.46 -8.52 3.45
CA PRO A 149 -3.61 -7.64 3.50
C PRO A 149 -3.44 -6.47 2.54
N ILE A 150 -4.55 -5.93 2.04
CA ILE A 150 -4.55 -4.81 1.08
C ILE A 150 -3.82 -3.61 1.67
N ILE A 151 -4.00 -3.32 2.96
CA ILE A 151 -3.32 -2.20 3.62
C ILE A 151 -1.79 -2.36 3.51
N CYS A 152 -1.27 -3.57 3.68
CA CYS A 152 0.17 -3.85 3.56
C CYS A 152 0.66 -3.77 2.11
N LEU A 153 -0.22 -4.02 1.13
CA LEU A 153 0.10 -3.93 -0.29
C LEU A 153 0.07 -2.51 -0.82
N ILE A 154 -0.69 -1.60 -0.20
CA ILE A 154 -0.87 -0.21 -0.65
C ILE A 154 -0.11 0.80 0.19
N HIS A 155 0.37 0.41 1.36
CA HIS A 155 1.18 1.24 2.23
C HIS A 155 2.63 1.26 1.70
N TYR A 156 2.97 2.29 0.92
CA TYR A 156 4.32 2.49 0.39
C TYR A 156 5.00 3.70 1.02
N CYS A 157 6.31 3.56 1.24
CA CYS A 157 7.17 4.72 1.26
C CYS A 157 7.15 5.35 -0.13
N SER A 158 6.79 6.63 -0.24
CA SER A 158 6.79 7.36 -1.53
C SER A 158 8.20 7.71 -2.02
N LEU A 159 9.24 7.07 -1.46
CA LEU A 159 10.64 7.40 -1.71
C LEU A 159 11.14 6.87 -3.06
N TYR A 160 10.79 5.63 -3.42
CA TYR A 160 11.25 4.97 -4.63
C TYR A 160 10.11 4.79 -5.61
N ALA A 161 10.37 5.07 -6.88
CA ALA A 161 9.39 4.92 -7.93
C ALA A 161 10.01 4.49 -9.26
N GLU A 162 9.16 4.07 -10.18
CA GLU A 162 9.50 3.90 -11.59
C GLU A 162 8.43 4.52 -12.49
N MET A 163 8.85 4.94 -13.67
CA MET A 163 7.96 5.42 -14.73
C MET A 163 8.55 5.00 -16.07
N ARG A 164 7.80 4.22 -16.85
CA ARG A 164 8.23 3.69 -18.17
C ARG A 164 9.61 2.99 -18.11
N GLY A 165 9.80 2.12 -17.11
CA GLY A 165 11.05 1.37 -16.91
C GLY A 165 12.19 2.17 -16.26
N ARG A 166 12.12 3.51 -16.21
CA ARG A 166 13.14 4.36 -15.60
C ARG A 166 12.91 4.49 -14.10
N LYS A 167 13.99 4.55 -13.32
CA LYS A 167 13.96 4.64 -11.85
C LYS A 167 14.01 6.08 -11.37
N PHE A 168 13.27 6.34 -10.29
CA PHE A 168 13.13 7.66 -9.71
C PHE A 168 13.20 7.61 -8.20
N ILE A 169 13.80 8.65 -7.62
CA ILE A 169 13.89 8.84 -6.17
C ILE A 169 13.28 10.19 -5.80
N LYS A 170 12.47 10.18 -4.74
CA LYS A 170 11.89 11.40 -4.18
C LYS A 170 13.00 12.21 -3.51
N VAL A 171 13.25 13.40 -4.03
CA VAL A 171 14.28 14.33 -3.53
C VAL A 171 13.70 15.50 -2.74
N GLY A 172 12.37 15.67 -2.79
CA GLY A 172 11.72 16.75 -2.08
C GLY A 172 10.20 16.70 -2.19
N VAL A 173 9.58 17.77 -1.68
CA VAL A 173 8.15 18.01 -1.77
C VAL A 173 7.97 19.50 -2.05
N ARG A 174 7.10 19.84 -3.01
CA ARG A 174 6.66 21.22 -3.25
C ARG A 174 5.22 21.39 -2.83
N ARG A 175 4.85 22.62 -2.45
CA ARG A 175 3.46 22.97 -2.11
C ARG A 175 2.81 23.65 -3.31
N VAL A 176 1.71 23.10 -3.82
CA VAL A 176 0.95 23.64 -4.96
C VAL A 176 -0.53 23.64 -4.61
N GLY A 177 -1.15 24.83 -4.57
CA GLY A 177 -2.59 24.95 -4.25
C GLY A 177 -2.98 24.31 -2.92
N GLY A 178 -2.14 24.46 -1.88
CA GLY A 178 -2.36 23.88 -0.56
C GLY A 178 -2.05 22.37 -0.44
N GLN A 179 -1.72 21.68 -1.54
CA GLN A 179 -1.37 20.27 -1.54
C GLN A 179 0.15 20.06 -1.63
N TYR A 180 0.63 18.96 -1.06
CA TYR A 180 2.02 18.53 -1.13
C TYR A 180 2.23 17.62 -2.34
N GLU A 181 3.11 18.02 -3.25
CA GLU A 181 3.49 17.23 -4.42
C GLU A 181 4.93 16.71 -4.26
N PRO A 182 5.18 15.39 -4.32
CA PRO A 182 6.55 14.86 -4.35
C PRO A 182 7.30 15.30 -5.60
N ILE A 183 8.58 15.62 -5.43
CA ILE A 183 9.52 15.86 -6.52
C ILE A 183 10.38 14.61 -6.68
N TYR A 184 10.36 14.03 -7.87
CA TYR A 184 11.14 12.85 -8.24
C TYR A 184 12.27 13.23 -9.18
N ARG A 185 13.48 12.71 -8.91
CA ARG A 185 14.64 12.79 -9.80
C ARG A 185 14.88 11.43 -10.43
N GLU A 186 15.11 11.40 -11.74
CA GLU A 186 15.54 10.19 -12.44
C GLU A 186 16.95 9.79 -11.97
N VAL A 187 17.17 8.50 -11.75
CA VAL A 187 18.45 7.95 -11.29
C VAL A 187 18.83 6.74 -12.14
N SER A 188 20.13 6.48 -12.27
CA SER A 188 20.62 5.23 -12.87
C SER A 188 20.32 4.03 -11.95
N ASP A 189 20.37 2.82 -12.50
CA ASP A 189 20.19 1.60 -11.71
C ASP A 189 21.28 1.44 -10.64
N GLU A 190 22.52 1.84 -10.94
CA GLU A 190 23.64 1.84 -10.00
C GLU A 190 23.38 2.79 -8.82
N GLU A 191 22.94 4.02 -9.11
CA GLU A 191 22.60 5.01 -8.07
C GLU A 191 21.40 4.53 -7.24
N PHE A 192 20.40 3.92 -7.87
CA PHE A 192 19.24 3.35 -7.20
C PHE A 192 19.64 2.26 -6.19
N GLU A 193 20.47 1.31 -6.61
CA GLU A 193 20.95 0.22 -5.75
C GLU A 193 21.85 0.74 -4.63
N LEU A 194 22.72 1.73 -4.90
CA LEU A 194 23.54 2.36 -3.87
C LEU A 194 22.69 3.00 -2.76
N ILE A 195 21.66 3.77 -3.14
CA ILE A 195 20.78 4.45 -2.18
C ILE A 195 19.93 3.42 -1.41
N LYS A 196 19.40 2.41 -2.09
CA LYS A 196 18.68 1.30 -1.46
C LYS A 196 19.54 0.57 -0.45
N ASN A 197 20.78 0.20 -0.79
CA ASN A 197 21.71 -0.48 0.09
C ASN A 197 22.07 0.37 1.31
N ARG A 198 22.24 1.69 1.15
CA ARG A 198 22.47 2.61 2.26
C ARG A 198 21.29 2.67 3.23
N VAL A 199 20.06 2.62 2.73
CA VAL A 199 18.86 2.57 3.58
C VAL A 199 18.79 1.24 4.32
N LEU A 200 19.04 0.13 3.63
CA LEU A 200 19.03 -1.20 4.24
C LEU A 200 20.17 -1.40 5.26
N SER A 201 21.35 -0.82 5.05
CA SER A 201 22.47 -0.92 5.99
C SER A 201 22.25 -0.12 7.27
N ARG A 202 21.71 1.11 7.16
CA ARG A 202 21.30 1.92 8.33
C ARG A 202 20.32 1.15 9.22
N ARG A 203 19.42 0.38 8.62
CA ARG A 203 18.49 -0.46 9.36
C ARG A 203 19.18 -1.60 10.11
N ARG A 204 20.18 -2.26 9.51
CA ARG A 204 20.93 -3.33 10.18
C ARG A 204 21.72 -2.82 11.39
N GLY A 205 22.26 -1.60 11.32
CA GLY A 205 23.00 -0.97 12.42
C GLY A 205 22.15 -0.24 13.46
N SER A 206 20.82 -0.20 13.29
CA SER A 206 19.87 0.37 14.27
C SER A 206 19.23 -0.70 15.17
N ARG A 207 19.72 -1.95 15.09
CA ARG A 207 19.37 -3.07 15.97
C ARG A 207 20.42 -3.20 17.06
#